data_AF-A0A6G0RW61-F1
#
_entry.id   AF-A0A6G0RW61-F1
#
_cell.length_a   1.000
_cell.length_b   1.000
_cell.length_c   1.000
_cell.angle_alpha   90.00
_cell.angle_beta   90.00
_cell.angle_gamma   90.00
#
_symmetry.space_group_name_H-M   'P 1'
#
loop_
_entity.id
_entity.type
_entity.pdbx_description
1 polymer ?
#
loop_
_entity_poly.entity_id
_entity_poly.type
_entity_poly.pdbx_seq_one_letter_code
_entity_poly.pdbx_strand_id
1 'polypeptide(L)'
;MASDPLAAVQQLQSVVTTLAPSLRPQVLPKGVEYGLDLILSLCKTEEQRQTLLALVRSSKPNGGETAKTQQSEEGTDDEEEEGGDYLEPQVVGTFDVENRVFSVQKVQWMHERDAVVHEFARFIELQLENPLAAKQVVQYFLEVNGHKPEEVMLAQQCFSSAFALQTLLRAFPRLPVAVDGKVVDITDDSDVAEVFAPLFAPKTKKTNKNKAKPAQKQESAKAKKSKKRKSN
;
A
#
# COMPACT_ATOMS: atom_id res chain seq x y z
N MET A 1 16.40 30.39 1.72
CA MET A 1 16.99 29.14 1.20
C MET A 1 15.91 28.48 0.36
N ALA A 2 16.16 28.22 -0.93
CA ALA A 2 15.19 27.48 -1.73
C ALA A 2 15.09 26.06 -1.14
N SER A 3 13.93 25.71 -0.60
CA SER A 3 13.65 24.35 -0.16
C SER A 3 13.78 23.42 -1.37
N ASP A 4 14.63 22.40 -1.28
CA ASP A 4 14.70 21.33 -2.28
C ASP A 4 13.27 20.80 -2.54
N PRO A 5 12.78 20.80 -3.80
CA PRO A 5 11.46 20.26 -4.13
C PRO A 5 11.25 18.84 -3.60
N LEU A 6 12.31 18.02 -3.55
CA LEU A 6 12.22 16.66 -2.99
C LEU A 6 12.03 16.66 -1.48
N ALA A 7 12.64 17.62 -0.76
CA ALA A 7 12.40 17.80 0.66
C ALA A 7 10.94 18.23 0.94
N ALA A 8 10.36 19.09 0.11
CA ALA A 8 8.94 19.46 0.21
C ALA A 8 8.01 18.25 -0.02
N VAL A 9 8.35 17.40 -0.99
CA VAL A 9 7.64 16.14 -1.24
C VAL A 9 7.72 15.21 -0.03
N GLN A 10 8.91 15.02 0.56
CA GLN A 10 9.09 14.22 1.78
C GLN A 10 8.27 14.75 2.95
N GLN A 11 8.29 16.07 3.17
CA GLN A 11 7.52 16.72 4.22
C GLN A 11 6.02 16.49 4.06
N LEU A 12 5.48 16.70 2.86
CA LEU A 12 4.06 16.48 2.61
C LEU A 12 3.67 15.00 2.71
N GLN A 13 4.50 14.07 2.22
CA GLN A 13 4.27 12.63 2.41
C GLN A 13 4.25 12.25 3.90
N SER A 14 5.14 12.85 4.70
CA SER A 14 5.15 12.66 6.15
C SER A 14 3.88 13.18 6.79
N VAL A 15 3.45 14.40 6.45
CA VAL A 15 2.22 15.01 6.99
C VAL A 15 1.00 14.14 6.68
N VAL A 16 0.82 13.73 5.42
CA VAL A 16 -0.30 12.86 5.03
C VAL A 16 -0.24 11.53 5.76
N THR A 17 0.94 10.92 5.89
CA THR A 17 1.10 9.63 6.60
C THR A 17 0.83 9.76 8.11
N THR A 18 1.18 10.90 8.72
CA THR A 18 0.92 11.17 10.13
C THR A 18 -0.56 11.43 10.41
N LEU A 19 -1.22 12.19 9.55
CA LEU A 19 -2.64 12.51 9.70
C LEU A 19 -3.56 11.34 9.29
N ALA A 20 -3.12 10.53 8.34
CA ALA A 20 -3.90 9.42 7.78
C ALA A 20 -3.07 8.10 7.76
N PRO A 21 -2.74 7.54 8.94
CA PRO A 21 -1.94 6.33 9.02
C PRO A 21 -2.63 5.09 8.41
N SER A 22 -3.96 5.00 8.52
CA SER A 22 -4.76 3.83 8.17
C SER A 22 -5.41 3.96 6.79
N LEU A 23 -6.22 5.00 6.59
CA LEU A 23 -6.96 5.27 5.35
C LEU A 23 -6.55 6.64 4.83
N ARG A 24 -5.92 6.71 3.67
CA ARG A 24 -5.35 7.95 3.12
C ARG A 24 -5.73 8.16 1.66
N PRO A 25 -5.83 9.42 1.22
CA PRO A 25 -5.93 9.74 -0.21
C PRO A 25 -4.68 9.24 -0.95
N GLN A 26 -4.89 8.52 -2.05
CA GLN A 26 -3.84 8.14 -2.96
C GLN A 26 -3.39 9.37 -3.74
N VAL A 27 -2.10 9.67 -3.66
CA VAL A 27 -1.52 10.71 -4.48
C VAL A 27 -0.89 10.08 -5.72
N LEU A 28 -1.27 10.59 -6.89
CA LEU A 28 -0.80 10.06 -8.17
C LEU A 28 0.09 11.06 -8.93
N PRO A 29 1.17 10.58 -9.57
CA PRO A 29 2.02 11.43 -10.40
C PRO A 29 1.33 11.75 -11.74
N LYS A 30 2.01 12.53 -12.58
CA LYS A 30 1.49 12.90 -13.90
C LYS A 30 1.31 11.67 -14.80
N GLY A 31 0.14 11.58 -15.45
CA GLY A 31 -0.17 10.55 -16.44
C GLY A 31 -0.47 9.18 -15.85
N VAL A 32 -0.97 9.15 -14.62
CA VAL A 32 -1.41 7.96 -13.90
C VAL A 32 -2.85 8.15 -13.42
N GLU A 33 -3.65 7.10 -13.53
CA GLU A 33 -5.06 7.04 -13.14
C GLU A 33 -5.25 6.20 -11.86
N TYR A 34 -6.42 6.31 -11.24
CA TYR A 34 -6.77 5.61 -10.01
C TYR A 34 -7.15 4.14 -10.28
N GLY A 35 -7.36 3.38 -9.20
CA GLY A 35 -7.78 1.99 -9.30
C GLY A 35 -6.78 1.11 -10.06
N LEU A 36 -7.30 0.11 -10.76
CA LEU A 36 -6.48 -0.84 -11.53
C LEU A 36 -5.87 -0.22 -12.79
N ASP A 37 -6.42 0.88 -13.30
CA ASP A 37 -5.95 1.53 -14.53
C ASP A 37 -4.48 1.94 -14.41
N LEU A 38 -4.01 2.24 -13.19
CA LEU A 38 -2.61 2.47 -12.89
C LEU A 38 -1.71 1.36 -13.43
N ILE A 39 -2.01 0.10 -13.10
CA ILE A 39 -1.19 -1.05 -13.45
C ILE A 39 -1.59 -1.64 -14.82
N LEU A 40 -2.86 -1.55 -15.19
CA LEU A 40 -3.33 -1.98 -16.51
C LEU A 40 -2.73 -1.13 -17.63
N SER A 41 -2.52 0.16 -17.40
CA SER A 41 -1.87 1.05 -18.37
C SER A 41 -0.42 0.65 -18.71
N LEU A 42 0.22 -0.18 -17.89
CA LEU A 42 1.57 -0.68 -18.12
C LEU A 42 1.59 -1.88 -19.09
N CYS A 43 0.50 -2.63 -19.19
CA CYS A 43 0.36 -3.76 -20.12
C CYS A 43 0.33 -3.29 -21.57
N LYS A 44 1.03 -4.03 -22.45
CA LYS A 44 1.14 -3.75 -23.89
C LYS A 44 0.06 -4.42 -24.72
N THR A 45 -0.33 -5.63 -24.35
CA THR A 45 -1.34 -6.40 -25.07
C THR A 45 -2.62 -6.58 -24.24
N GLU A 46 -3.70 -6.97 -24.91
CA GLU A 46 -4.97 -7.26 -24.23
C GLU A 46 -4.87 -8.54 -23.40
N GLU A 47 -4.14 -9.55 -23.87
CA GLU A 47 -3.90 -10.81 -23.14
C GLU A 47 -3.19 -10.55 -21.81
N GLN A 48 -2.24 -9.61 -21.79
CA GLN A 48 -1.59 -9.16 -20.57
C GLN A 48 -2.57 -8.46 -19.61
N ARG A 49 -3.47 -7.61 -20.12
CA ARG A 49 -4.51 -6.96 -19.30
C ARG A 49 -5.45 -8.00 -18.69
N GLN A 50 -5.92 -8.96 -19.47
CA GLN A 50 -6.79 -10.04 -18.99
C GLN A 50 -6.11 -10.92 -17.95
N THR A 51 -4.82 -11.23 -18.14
CA THR A 51 -4.02 -11.98 -17.17
C THR A 51 -3.91 -11.23 -15.84
N LEU A 52 -3.64 -9.92 -15.89
CA LEU A 52 -3.58 -9.10 -14.68
C LEU A 52 -4.94 -8.99 -13.98
N LEU A 53 -6.03 -8.82 -14.73
CA LEU A 53 -7.39 -8.81 -14.17
C LEU A 53 -7.74 -10.15 -13.50
N ALA A 54 -7.37 -11.28 -14.11
CA ALA A 54 -7.56 -12.59 -13.52
C ALA A 54 -6.77 -12.74 -12.21
N LEU A 55 -5.52 -12.25 -12.18
CA LEU A 55 -4.69 -12.25 -10.98
C LEU A 55 -5.32 -11.41 -9.86
N VAL A 56 -5.79 -10.19 -10.17
CA VAL A 56 -6.51 -9.34 -9.21
C VAL A 56 -7.72 -10.08 -8.66
N ARG A 57 -8.60 -10.61 -9.52
CA ARG A 57 -9.82 -11.34 -9.11
C ARG A 57 -9.50 -12.52 -8.20
N SER A 58 -8.44 -13.28 -8.51
CA SER A 58 -8.00 -14.41 -7.69
C SER A 58 -7.52 -14.01 -6.28
N SER A 59 -7.15 -12.74 -6.09
CA SER A 59 -6.73 -12.18 -4.81
C SER A 59 -7.87 -11.59 -3.98
N LYS A 60 -9.11 -11.57 -4.51
CA LYS A 60 -10.26 -11.05 -3.77
C LYS A 60 -10.42 -11.84 -2.47
N PRO A 61 -10.51 -11.17 -1.30
CA PRO A 61 -10.82 -11.86 -0.07
C PRO A 61 -12.15 -12.58 -0.24
N ASN A 62 -12.16 -13.91 -0.13
CA ASN A 62 -13.40 -14.65 0.02
C ASN A 62 -14.04 -14.16 1.32
N GLY A 63 -15.26 -13.60 1.24
CA GLY A 63 -16.05 -13.25 2.43
C GLY A 63 -16.05 -14.47 3.35
N GLY A 64 -15.41 -14.33 4.51
CA GLY A 64 -15.06 -15.49 5.33
C GLY A 64 -16.27 -16.33 5.70
N GLU A 65 -16.10 -17.64 5.51
CA GLU A 65 -16.88 -18.72 6.09
C GLU A 65 -17.10 -18.50 7.61
N THR A 66 -18.15 -17.77 7.97
CA THR A 66 -18.77 -17.78 9.31
C THR A 66 -20.28 -17.75 9.21
N ALA A 67 -20.85 -18.61 8.38
CA ALA A 67 -22.26 -19.01 8.46
C ALA A 67 -22.35 -20.53 8.30
N LYS A 68 -21.97 -21.28 9.35
CA LYS A 68 -22.41 -22.67 9.47
C LYS A 68 -23.88 -22.67 9.90
N THR A 69 -24.63 -23.62 9.32
CA THR A 69 -26.04 -24.03 9.57
C THR A 69 -27.07 -23.05 8.98
N GLN A 70 -27.83 -23.36 7.93
CA GLN A 70 -28.61 -24.57 7.64
C GLN A 70 -28.86 -24.79 6.14
N GLN A 71 -29.19 -26.04 5.80
CA GLN A 71 -29.44 -26.63 4.48
C GLN A 71 -30.50 -25.88 3.63
N SER A 72 -30.28 -25.78 2.32
CA SER A 72 -30.97 -26.61 1.31
C SER A 72 -30.54 -26.22 -0.12
N GLU A 73 -30.39 -27.24 -0.95
CA GLU A 73 -30.12 -27.20 -2.40
C GLU A 73 -31.16 -26.37 -3.16
N GLU A 74 -30.71 -25.58 -4.14
CA GLU A 74 -31.05 -25.73 -5.57
C GLU A 74 -30.35 -24.63 -6.37
N GLY A 75 -29.71 -25.03 -7.48
CA GLY A 75 -28.99 -24.11 -8.36
C GLY A 75 -29.94 -23.45 -9.36
N THR A 76 -29.87 -22.13 -9.44
CA THR A 76 -30.26 -21.30 -10.58
C THR A 76 -29.63 -19.92 -10.40
N ASP A 77 -28.98 -19.43 -11.48
CA ASP A 77 -28.47 -18.08 -11.73
C ASP A 77 -27.82 -17.33 -10.55
N ASP A 78 -26.48 -17.18 -10.64
CA ASP A 78 -25.72 -16.20 -9.86
C ASP A 78 -26.14 -14.77 -10.27
N GLU A 79 -27.33 -14.35 -9.86
CA GLU A 79 -27.58 -12.93 -9.60
C GLU A 79 -26.83 -12.59 -8.32
N GLU A 80 -25.70 -11.90 -8.49
CA GLU A 80 -24.85 -11.36 -7.43
C GLU A 80 -25.74 -10.79 -6.30
N GLU A 81 -25.69 -11.43 -5.13
CA GLU A 81 -26.43 -11.02 -3.94
C GLU A 81 -26.30 -9.51 -3.70
N GLU A 82 -27.38 -8.76 -3.95
CA GLU A 82 -27.61 -7.39 -3.47
C GLU A 82 -27.61 -7.41 -1.93
N GLY A 83 -26.41 -7.42 -1.33
CA GLY A 83 -26.23 -7.53 0.12
C GLY A 83 -24.84 -7.97 0.55
N GLY A 84 -24.00 -8.47 -0.37
CA GLY A 84 -22.58 -8.69 -0.11
C GLY A 84 -21.83 -7.36 -0.03
N ASP A 85 -20.92 -7.23 0.94
CA ASP A 85 -20.01 -6.08 1.04
C ASP A 85 -19.24 -5.89 -0.28
N TYR A 86 -19.71 -4.94 -1.12
CA TYR A 86 -19.09 -4.65 -2.39
C TYR A 86 -17.67 -4.11 -2.17
N LEU A 87 -16.68 -4.85 -2.66
CA LEU A 87 -15.27 -4.53 -2.57
C LEU A 87 -14.73 -4.16 -3.95
N GLU A 88 -14.06 -3.01 -4.01
CA GLU A 88 -13.38 -2.51 -5.19
C GLU A 88 -11.86 -2.68 -5.04
N PRO A 89 -11.13 -3.19 -6.05
CA PRO A 89 -9.69 -3.31 -6.00
C PRO A 89 -9.01 -1.96 -6.28
N GLN A 90 -8.24 -1.49 -5.32
CA GLN A 90 -7.52 -0.22 -5.37
C GLN A 90 -6.01 -0.44 -5.36
N VAL A 91 -5.27 0.33 -6.15
CA VAL A 91 -3.81 0.26 -6.21
C VAL A 91 -3.19 1.27 -5.25
N VAL A 92 -2.45 0.78 -4.26
CA VAL A 92 -1.76 1.63 -3.27
C VAL A 92 -0.32 1.87 -3.69
N GLY A 93 0.08 3.14 -3.77
CA GLY A 93 1.43 3.54 -4.13
C GLY A 93 1.95 4.77 -3.39
N THR A 94 3.25 5.03 -3.50
CA THR A 94 3.91 6.19 -2.88
C THR A 94 5.06 6.67 -3.76
N PHE A 95 5.48 7.92 -3.61
CA PHE A 95 6.67 8.39 -4.29
C PHE A 95 7.91 8.02 -3.48
N ASP A 96 8.75 7.19 -4.08
CA ASP A 96 10.08 6.87 -3.57
C ASP A 96 11.03 7.99 -4.00
N VAL A 97 11.36 8.85 -3.05
CA VAL A 97 12.20 10.04 -3.26
C VAL A 97 13.64 9.66 -3.57
N GLU A 98 14.14 8.58 -2.96
CA GLU A 98 15.52 8.13 -3.12
C GLU A 98 15.74 7.59 -4.54
N ASN A 99 14.82 6.73 -4.99
CA ASN A 99 14.90 6.10 -6.31
C ASN A 99 14.22 6.91 -7.42
N ARG A 100 13.50 7.99 -7.07
CA ARG A 100 12.75 8.89 -7.98
C ARG A 100 11.74 8.13 -8.84
N VAL A 101 11.03 7.20 -8.24
CA VAL A 101 10.00 6.37 -8.89
C VAL A 101 8.68 6.46 -8.14
N PHE A 102 7.59 6.19 -8.84
CA PHE A 102 6.33 5.90 -8.17
C PHE A 102 6.30 4.41 -7.80
N SER A 103 6.44 4.11 -6.52
CA SER A 103 6.46 2.74 -6.01
C SER A 103 5.03 2.26 -5.76
N VAL A 104 4.58 1.30 -6.58
CA VAL A 104 3.34 0.56 -6.35
C VAL A 104 3.63 -0.51 -5.31
N GLN A 105 2.85 -0.48 -4.23
CA GLN A 105 3.14 -1.25 -3.03
C GLN A 105 2.31 -2.50 -2.90
N LYS A 106 1.02 -2.43 -3.27
CA LYS A 106 0.04 -3.52 -3.19
C LYS A 106 -1.23 -3.18 -3.97
N VAL A 107 -2.01 -4.20 -4.27
CA VAL A 107 -3.44 -4.07 -4.57
C VAL A 107 -4.22 -4.35 -3.28
N GLN A 108 -5.20 -3.52 -2.96
CA GLN A 108 -6.03 -3.65 -1.78
C GLN A 108 -7.51 -3.59 -2.17
N TRP A 109 -8.27 -4.58 -1.75
CA TRP A 109 -9.72 -4.56 -1.85
C TRP A 109 -10.29 -3.65 -0.76
N MET A 110 -11.05 -2.63 -1.18
CA MET A 110 -11.60 -1.58 -0.33
C MET A 110 -13.12 -1.56 -0.45
N HIS A 111 -13.81 -1.32 0.66
CA HIS A 111 -15.24 -0.99 0.59
C HIS A 111 -15.42 0.38 -0.08
N GLU A 112 -16.61 0.65 -0.61
CA GLU A 112 -16.93 1.89 -1.33
C GLU A 112 -16.50 3.16 -0.56
N ARG A 113 -16.76 3.24 0.75
CA ARG A 113 -16.38 4.42 1.57
C ARG A 113 -14.87 4.62 1.66
N ASP A 114 -14.11 3.54 1.77
CA ASP A 114 -12.65 3.58 1.77
C ASP A 114 -12.14 3.99 0.38
N ALA A 115 -12.71 3.41 -0.67
CA ALA A 115 -12.37 3.72 -2.06
C ALA A 115 -12.62 5.20 -2.39
N VAL A 116 -13.74 5.78 -1.95
CA VAL A 116 -14.04 7.22 -2.12
C VAL A 116 -12.96 8.08 -1.47
N VAL A 117 -12.52 7.77 -0.25
CA VAL A 117 -11.44 8.53 0.41
C VAL A 117 -10.09 8.35 -0.29
N HIS A 118 -9.82 7.12 -0.74
CA HIS A 118 -8.58 6.77 -1.43
C HIS A 118 -8.48 7.49 -2.78
N GLU A 119 -9.56 7.52 -3.54
CA GLU A 119 -9.66 8.21 -4.82
C GLU A 119 -10.02 9.68 -4.59
N PHE A 120 -9.00 10.51 -4.43
CA PHE A 120 -9.18 11.93 -4.09
C PHE A 120 -10.14 12.67 -5.03
N ALA A 121 -10.17 12.30 -6.32
CA ALA A 121 -11.13 12.88 -7.27
C ALA A 121 -12.59 12.56 -6.93
N ARG A 122 -12.92 11.29 -6.64
CA ARG A 122 -14.26 10.86 -6.23
C ARG A 122 -14.71 11.55 -4.94
N PHE A 123 -13.80 11.75 -3.98
CA PHE A 123 -14.13 12.49 -2.76
C PHE A 123 -14.49 13.96 -3.05
N ILE A 124 -13.77 14.63 -3.96
CA ILE A 124 -14.08 16.02 -4.35
C ILE A 124 -15.42 16.10 -5.09
N GLU A 125 -15.70 15.15 -5.99
CA GLU A 125 -17.00 15.06 -6.68
C GLU A 125 -18.14 14.87 -5.67
N LEU A 126 -17.98 13.97 -4.70
CA LEU A 126 -18.95 13.76 -3.63
C LEU A 126 -19.21 15.05 -2.82
N GLN A 127 -18.17 15.83 -2.52
CA GLN A 127 -18.34 17.12 -1.82
C GLN A 127 -19.18 18.13 -2.62
N LEU A 128 -19.12 18.09 -3.95
CA LEU A 128 -19.88 18.97 -4.83
C LEU A 128 -21.32 18.49 -5.03
N GLU A 129 -21.52 17.18 -5.19
CA GLU A 129 -22.81 16.58 -5.50
C GLU A 129 -23.68 16.38 -4.25
N ASN A 130 -23.09 15.90 -3.16
CA ASN A 130 -23.80 15.60 -1.92
C ASN A 130 -22.96 15.94 -0.66
N PRO A 131 -22.95 17.22 -0.25
CA PRO A 131 -22.18 17.68 0.92
C PRO A 131 -22.55 16.95 2.24
N LEU A 132 -23.79 16.47 2.37
CA LEU A 132 -24.23 15.74 3.57
C LEU A 132 -23.58 14.36 3.65
N ALA A 133 -23.57 13.61 2.54
CA ALA A 133 -22.86 12.34 2.46
C ALA A 133 -21.34 12.55 2.61
N ALA A 134 -20.80 13.59 1.98
CA ALA A 134 -19.38 13.92 2.07
C ALA A 134 -18.93 14.21 3.52
N LYS A 135 -19.79 14.86 4.33
CA LYS A 135 -19.54 15.06 5.76
C LYS A 135 -19.45 13.72 6.52
N GLN A 136 -20.30 12.74 6.21
CA GLN A 136 -20.23 11.43 6.83
C GLN A 136 -18.93 10.70 6.46
N VAL A 137 -18.48 10.82 5.21
CA VAL A 137 -17.19 10.28 4.76
C VAL A 137 -16.01 10.95 5.50
N VAL A 138 -16.07 12.26 5.77
CA VAL A 138 -15.05 12.95 6.57
C VAL A 138 -15.01 12.44 8.02
N GLN A 139 -16.17 12.26 8.64
CA GLN A 139 -16.26 11.73 10.00
C GLN A 139 -15.68 10.30 10.07
N TYR A 140 -16.08 9.46 9.12
CA TYR A 140 -15.53 8.11 8.97
C TYR A 140 -14.02 8.10 8.77
N PHE A 141 -13.50 8.95 7.87
CA PHE A 141 -12.06 9.11 7.64
C PHE A 141 -11.32 9.48 8.93
N LEU A 142 -11.85 10.39 9.74
CA LEU A 142 -11.23 10.79 11.01
C LEU A 142 -11.20 9.61 11.98
N GLU A 143 -12.33 8.91 12.16
CA GLU A 143 -12.46 7.77 13.07
C GLU A 143 -11.51 6.61 12.71
N VAL A 144 -11.46 6.22 11.43
CA VAL A 144 -10.56 5.14 10.94
C VAL A 144 -9.09 5.47 11.17
N ASN A 145 -8.74 6.76 11.17
CA ASN A 145 -7.39 7.24 11.41
C ASN A 145 -7.12 7.58 12.89
N GLY A 146 -8.06 7.31 13.79
CA GLY A 146 -7.89 7.48 15.24
C GLY A 146 -8.11 8.90 15.75
N HIS A 147 -8.72 9.76 14.96
CA HIS A 147 -9.11 11.12 15.33
C HIS A 147 -10.58 11.18 15.75
N LYS A 148 -10.97 12.28 16.39
CA LYS A 148 -12.39 12.51 16.73
C LYS A 148 -13.15 13.01 15.51
N PRO A 149 -14.42 12.60 15.31
CA PRO A 149 -15.20 12.98 14.14
C PRO A 149 -15.48 14.49 14.03
N GLU A 150 -15.32 15.25 15.11
CA GLU A 150 -15.46 16.72 15.12
C GLU A 150 -14.19 17.46 14.70
N GLU A 151 -13.04 16.78 14.60
CA GLU A 151 -11.75 17.37 14.25
C GLU A 151 -11.59 17.61 12.73
N VAL A 152 -12.63 18.20 12.11
CA VAL A 152 -12.73 18.43 10.66
C VAL A 152 -11.52 19.20 10.09
N MET A 153 -10.90 20.06 10.89
CA MET A 153 -9.70 20.79 10.49
C MET A 153 -8.50 19.86 10.22
N LEU A 154 -8.38 18.73 10.92
CA LEU A 154 -7.34 17.72 10.65
C LEU A 154 -7.59 17.02 9.31
N ALA A 155 -8.84 16.70 9.00
CA ALA A 155 -9.20 16.17 7.69
C ALA A 155 -8.87 17.17 6.58
N GLN A 156 -9.27 18.44 6.74
CA GLN A 156 -8.96 19.49 5.78
C GLN A 156 -7.45 19.64 5.58
N GLN A 157 -6.66 19.61 6.65
CA GLN A 157 -5.20 19.67 6.58
C GLN A 157 -4.62 18.47 5.81
N CYS A 158 -5.14 17.26 6.06
CA CYS A 158 -4.70 16.05 5.37
C CYS A 158 -4.99 16.12 3.87
N PHE A 159 -6.24 16.39 3.48
CA PHE A 159 -6.65 16.49 2.08
C PHE A 159 -5.94 17.64 1.35
N SER A 160 -5.76 18.78 2.00
CA SER A 160 -4.99 19.90 1.43
C SER A 160 -3.52 19.54 1.22
N SER A 161 -2.92 18.79 2.16
CA SER A 161 -1.54 18.31 2.03
C SER A 161 -1.41 17.28 0.91
N ALA A 162 -2.38 16.37 0.76
CA ALA A 162 -2.43 15.40 -0.33
C ALA A 162 -2.58 16.10 -1.69
N PHE A 163 -3.44 17.11 -1.79
CA PHE A 163 -3.60 17.91 -3.00
C PHE A 163 -2.32 18.70 -3.36
N ALA A 164 -1.67 19.32 -2.38
CA ALA A 164 -0.39 20.01 -2.59
C ALA A 164 0.69 19.03 -3.05
N LEU A 165 0.77 17.85 -2.43
CA LEU A 165 1.69 16.78 -2.81
C LEU A 165 1.43 16.31 -4.24
N GLN A 166 0.16 16.10 -4.61
CA GLN A 166 -0.21 15.72 -5.98
C GLN A 166 0.20 16.77 -6.99
N THR A 167 -0.05 18.04 -6.67
CA THR A 167 0.33 19.17 -7.53
C THR A 167 1.83 19.21 -7.77
N LEU A 168 2.63 19.04 -6.71
CA LEU A 168 4.10 18.97 -6.84
C LEU A 168 4.54 17.73 -7.63
N LEU A 169 4.00 16.55 -7.34
CA LEU A 169 4.36 15.32 -8.04
C LEU A 169 4.01 15.37 -9.53
N ARG A 170 2.92 16.06 -9.89
CA ARG A 170 2.53 16.29 -11.29
C ARG A 170 3.38 17.34 -12.02
N ALA A 171 4.14 18.15 -11.28
CA ALA A 171 5.10 19.10 -11.85
C ALA A 171 6.43 18.44 -12.26
N PHE A 172 6.77 17.28 -11.70
CA PHE A 172 7.91 16.50 -12.17
C PHE A 172 7.67 15.92 -13.57
N PRO A 173 8.73 15.59 -14.32
CA PRO A 173 8.63 14.71 -15.48
C PRO A 173 7.91 13.41 -15.12
N ARG A 174 7.35 12.73 -16.13
CA ARG A 174 6.65 11.45 -15.91
C ARG A 174 7.58 10.50 -15.16
N LEU A 175 7.16 10.10 -13.97
CA LEU A 175 7.94 9.24 -13.09
C LEU A 175 7.81 7.78 -13.55
N PRO A 176 8.91 7.01 -13.59
CA PRO A 176 8.83 5.58 -13.80
C PRO A 176 8.03 4.92 -12.67
N VAL A 177 7.29 3.86 -13.02
CA VAL A 177 6.56 3.05 -12.03
C VAL A 177 7.44 1.88 -11.61
N ALA A 178 7.49 1.60 -10.31
CA ALA A 178 8.24 0.50 -9.75
C ALA A 178 7.36 -0.44 -8.92
N VAL A 179 7.62 -1.74 -9.02
CA VAL A 179 7.01 -2.80 -8.22
C VAL A 179 8.15 -3.56 -7.52
N ASP A 180 8.01 -3.79 -6.21
CA ASP A 180 9.05 -4.41 -5.37
C ASP A 180 10.45 -3.76 -5.54
N GLY A 181 10.47 -2.42 -5.65
CA GLY A 181 11.70 -1.64 -5.79
C GLY A 181 12.37 -1.71 -7.17
N LYS A 182 11.76 -2.38 -8.16
CA LYS A 182 12.27 -2.46 -9.52
C LYS A 182 11.36 -1.69 -10.47
N VAL A 183 11.95 -0.89 -11.35
CA VAL A 183 11.21 -0.21 -12.42
C VAL A 183 10.57 -1.27 -13.31
N VAL A 184 9.27 -1.11 -13.56
CA VAL A 184 8.49 -1.99 -14.42
C VAL A 184 8.72 -1.58 -15.86
N ASP A 185 9.24 -2.50 -16.65
CA ASP A 185 9.39 -2.38 -18.11
C ASP A 185 8.73 -3.59 -18.76
N ILE A 186 7.50 -3.41 -19.24
CA ILE A 186 6.70 -4.48 -19.87
C ILE A 186 6.84 -4.36 -21.37
N THR A 187 7.30 -5.43 -21.99
CA THR A 187 7.28 -5.68 -23.44
C THR A 187 6.13 -6.62 -23.81
N ASP A 188 5.90 -6.85 -25.11
CA ASP A 188 4.84 -7.75 -25.58
C ASP A 188 5.01 -9.20 -25.09
N ASP A 189 6.26 -9.64 -24.86
CA ASP A 189 6.59 -11.00 -24.41
C ASP A 189 6.75 -11.13 -22.87
N SER A 190 6.50 -10.05 -22.12
CA SER A 190 6.70 -10.05 -20.66
C SER A 190 5.65 -10.87 -19.93
N ASP A 191 6.09 -11.67 -18.94
CA ASP A 191 5.18 -12.37 -18.02
C ASP A 191 4.65 -11.38 -16.96
N VAL A 192 3.46 -10.83 -17.23
CA VAL A 192 2.81 -9.88 -16.32
C VAL A 192 2.38 -10.50 -14.99
N ALA A 193 2.13 -11.81 -14.95
CA ALA A 193 1.77 -12.47 -13.69
C ALA A 193 2.97 -12.47 -12.75
N GLU A 194 4.18 -12.78 -13.26
CA GLU A 194 5.41 -12.70 -12.47
C GLU A 194 5.72 -11.26 -12.03
N VAL A 195 5.62 -10.30 -12.95
CA VAL A 195 5.94 -8.89 -12.67
C VAL A 195 5.05 -8.30 -11.58
N PHE A 196 3.75 -8.61 -11.59
CA PHE A 196 2.78 -8.03 -10.63
C PHE A 196 2.48 -8.91 -9.42
N ALA A 197 2.91 -10.18 -9.39
CA ALA A 197 2.75 -11.07 -8.23
C ALA A 197 3.12 -10.44 -6.88
N PRO A 198 4.20 -9.63 -6.75
CA PRO A 198 4.54 -8.98 -5.48
C PRO A 198 3.47 -8.05 -4.92
N LEU A 199 2.51 -7.58 -5.72
CA LEU A 199 1.44 -6.69 -5.28
C LEU A 199 0.32 -7.40 -4.51
N PHE A 200 0.24 -8.72 -4.63
CA PHE A 200 -0.83 -9.54 -4.04
C PHE A 200 -0.33 -10.39 -2.87
N ALA A 201 0.98 -10.57 -2.74
CA ALA A 201 1.56 -11.33 -1.63
C ALA A 201 1.58 -10.49 -0.33
N PRO A 202 1.20 -11.07 0.83
CA PRO A 202 1.45 -10.41 2.10
C PRO A 202 2.97 -10.24 2.26
N LYS A 203 3.44 -9.00 2.42
CA LYS A 203 4.85 -8.70 2.68
C LYS A 203 5.27 -9.39 3.97
N THR A 204 5.81 -10.60 3.85
CA THR A 204 6.49 -11.25 4.96
C THR A 204 7.66 -10.33 5.31
N LYS A 205 7.64 -9.77 6.54
CA LYS A 205 8.79 -9.05 7.06
C LYS A 205 10.00 -9.97 6.89
N LYS A 206 10.93 -9.62 6.00
CA LYS A 206 12.23 -10.29 5.90
C LYS A 206 12.83 -10.26 7.30
N THR A 207 12.74 -11.38 8.01
CA THR A 207 13.52 -11.59 9.22
C THR A 207 14.94 -11.67 8.72
N ASN A 208 15.72 -10.62 8.97
CA ASN A 208 17.16 -10.66 8.81
C ASN A 208 17.69 -11.74 9.75
N LYS A 209 17.71 -13.00 9.29
CA LYS A 209 18.53 -14.06 9.88
C LYS A 209 19.97 -13.76 9.50
N ASN A 210 20.54 -12.73 10.12
CA ASN A 210 21.97 -12.68 10.31
C ASN A 210 22.31 -13.92 11.16
N LYS A 211 22.94 -14.90 10.49
CA LYS A 211 23.61 -16.03 11.12
C LYS A 211 24.57 -15.49 12.19
N ALA A 212 24.14 -15.46 13.45
CA ALA A 212 25.06 -15.50 14.56
C ALA A 212 25.73 -16.88 14.53
N LYS A 213 26.99 -16.92 14.07
CA LYS A 213 27.89 -18.07 14.28
C LYS A 213 27.98 -18.34 15.79
N PRO A 214 27.85 -19.59 16.26
CA PRO A 214 28.20 -19.91 17.64
C PRO A 214 29.73 -19.87 17.76
N ALA A 215 30.25 -18.97 18.57
CA ALA A 215 31.66 -18.97 18.93
C ALA A 215 31.97 -20.23 19.76
N GLN A 216 33.05 -20.90 19.37
CA GLN A 216 33.52 -22.18 19.84
C GLN A 216 33.90 -22.16 21.33
N LYS A 217 33.70 -23.34 21.94
CA LYS A 217 34.27 -23.83 23.20
C LYS A 217 35.67 -23.27 23.49
N GLN A 218 35.85 -22.65 24.65
CA GLN A 218 37.17 -22.52 25.28
C GLN A 218 37.42 -23.74 26.17
N GLU A 219 38.35 -24.57 25.72
CA GLU A 219 38.95 -25.65 26.47
C GLU A 219 40.18 -25.13 27.24
N SER A 220 40.37 -25.70 28.42
CA SER A 220 41.40 -25.41 29.42
C SER A 220 42.85 -25.50 28.91
N ALA A 221 43.70 -24.55 29.31
CA ALA A 221 45.16 -24.69 29.21
C ALA A 221 45.85 -24.34 30.54
N LYS A 222 46.55 -25.35 31.06
CA LYS A 222 47.40 -25.40 32.26
C LYS A 222 48.50 -24.33 32.23
N ALA A 223 48.69 -23.61 33.34
CA ALA A 223 49.94 -22.92 33.65
C ALA A 223 50.66 -23.64 34.80
N LYS A 224 51.76 -24.34 34.47
CA LYS A 224 52.80 -24.79 35.41
C LYS A 224 53.97 -23.82 35.35
N LYS A 225 54.41 -23.34 36.52
CA LYS A 225 55.80 -23.00 36.97
C LYS A 225 55.63 -22.28 38.32
N SER A 226 56.41 -22.47 39.38
CA SER A 226 57.74 -23.07 39.57
C SER A 226 58.02 -23.20 41.08
N LYS A 227 58.85 -24.19 41.44
CA LYS A 227 59.50 -24.42 42.75
C LYS A 227 59.96 -23.16 43.51
N LYS A 228 59.75 -23.13 44.83
CA LYS A 228 60.78 -22.74 45.81
C LYS A 228 60.57 -23.47 47.15
N ARG A 229 61.70 -23.75 47.82
CA ARG A 229 61.95 -24.70 48.93
C ARG A 229 61.87 -24.03 50.32
N LYS A 230 61.67 -24.90 51.36
CA LYS A 230 62.09 -24.83 52.80
C LYS A 230 61.51 -23.67 53.63
N SER A 231 61.28 -23.72 54.94
CA SER A 231 61.64 -24.51 56.16
C SER A 231 60.57 -24.09 57.20
N ASN A 232 60.22 -24.75 58.31
CA ASN A 232 60.77 -25.75 59.23
C ASN A 232 59.59 -26.56 59.78
#